data_AF-A0AAP3ELF6-F1
#
_entry.id   AF-A0AAP3ELF6-F1
#
_cell.length_a   1.000
_cell.length_b   1.000
_cell.length_c   1.000
_cell.angle_alpha   90.00
_cell.angle_beta   90.00
_cell.angle_gamma   90.00
#
_symmetry.space_group_name_H-M   'P 1'
#
loop_
_entity.id
_entity.type
_entity.pdbx_description
1 polymer ?
#
loop_
_entity_poly.entity_id
_entity_poly.type
_entity_poly.pdbx_seq_one_letter_code
_entity_poly.pdbx_strand_id
1 'polypeptide(L)' 'MDKDEVLGSSQFVQNVRYKRSLEGELAQSIMSLDAVESARVHLALNEESSFVVSDEPQNSASVVVRLHYGAKLNMDQVNA' A
#
# COMPACT_ATOMS: atom_id res chain seq x y z
N MET A 1 14.67 4.10 -35.75
CA MET A 1 14.82 3.53 -34.39
C MET A 1 13.77 4.18 -33.50
N ASP A 2 12.51 4.25 -33.95
CA ASP A 2 11.47 3.20 -33.93
C ASP A 2 10.88 3.13 -32.50
N LYS A 3 9.95 4.02 -32.14
CA LYS A 3 8.48 3.93 -32.31
C LYS A 3 7.93 2.55 -31.92
N ASP A 4 8.00 2.17 -30.64
CA ASP A 4 7.17 1.10 -30.04
C ASP A 4 7.05 1.17 -28.49
N GLU A 5 7.22 2.34 -27.86
CA GLU A 5 7.48 2.39 -26.41
C GLU A 5 6.55 3.26 -25.55
N VAL A 6 5.22 3.33 -25.75
CA VAL A 6 4.43 4.29 -24.90
C VAL A 6 3.02 3.88 -24.46
N LEU A 7 2.31 2.95 -25.12
CA LEU A 7 0.88 2.77 -24.78
C LEU A 7 0.62 1.77 -23.64
N GLY A 8 1.35 0.66 -23.58
CA GLY A 8 1.23 -0.32 -22.47
C GLY A 8 2.13 -0.03 -21.27
N SER A 9 3.29 0.61 -21.50
CA SER A 9 4.23 0.99 -20.44
C SER A 9 3.67 2.10 -19.54
N SER A 10 2.90 3.04 -20.11
CA SER A 10 2.30 4.15 -19.38
C SER A 10 1.33 3.67 -18.29
N GLN A 11 0.41 2.77 -18.64
CA GLN A 11 -0.59 2.26 -17.67
C GLN A 11 0.07 1.45 -16.55
N PHE A 12 1.02 0.57 -16.88
CA PHE A 12 1.77 -0.19 -15.88
C PHE A 12 2.58 0.73 -14.94
N VAL A 13 3.32 1.69 -15.50
CA VAL A 13 4.10 2.64 -14.70
C VAL A 13 3.18 3.51 -13.84
N GLN A 14 2.01 3.91 -14.34
CA GLN A 14 1.01 4.64 -13.58
C GLN A 14 0.46 3.80 -12.42
N ASN A 15 0.14 2.52 -12.63
CA ASN A 15 -0.32 1.62 -11.57
C ASN A 15 0.74 1.43 -10.48
N VAL A 16 2.01 1.21 -10.86
CA VAL A 16 3.12 1.09 -9.90
C VAL A 16 3.32 2.38 -9.11
N ARG A 17 3.28 3.53 -9.77
CA ARG A 17 3.38 4.84 -9.10
C ARG A 17 2.22 5.06 -8.15
N TYR A 18 0.99 4.79 -8.58
CA TYR A 18 -0.22 4.90 -7.77
C TYR A 18 -0.13 4.04 -6.51
N LYS A 19 0.22 2.76 -6.65
CA LYS A 19 0.41 1.85 -5.52
C LYS A 19 1.51 2.33 -4.57
N ARG A 20 2.67 2.75 -5.09
CA ARG A 20 3.77 3.27 -4.27
C ARG A 20 3.37 4.55 -3.52
N SER A 21 2.61 5.43 -4.17
CA SER A 21 2.10 6.65 -3.54
C SER A 21 1.12 6.31 -2.41
N LEU A 22 0.20 5.36 -2.62
CA LEU A 22 -0.71 4.89 -1.58
C LEU A 22 0.04 4.26 -0.40
N GLU A 23 0.99 3.37 -0.66
CA GLU A 23 1.84 2.77 0.38
C GLU A 23 2.57 3.84 1.19
N GLY A 24 3.07 4.90 0.53
CA GLY A 24 3.74 6.03 1.17
C GLY A 24 2.81 6.87 2.05
N GLU A 25 1.63 7.24 1.54
CA GLU A 25 0.63 8.00 2.29
C GLU A 25 0.11 7.22 3.50
N LEU A 26 -0.17 5.92 3.34
CA LEU A 26 -0.56 5.07 4.46
C LEU A 26 0.57 4.96 5.50
N ALA A 27 1.82 4.79 5.06
CA ALA A 27 2.96 4.79 5.97
C ALA A 27 3.07 6.11 6.74
N GLN A 28 2.89 7.25 6.06
CA GLN A 28 2.92 8.58 6.67
C GLN A 28 1.80 8.76 7.70
N SER A 29 0.60 8.28 7.39
CA SER A 29 -0.53 8.32 8.32
C SER A 29 -0.28 7.44 9.55
N ILE A 30 0.30 6.25 9.39
CA ILE A 30 0.61 5.37 10.53
C ILE A 30 1.73 5.96 11.40
N MET A 31 2.71 6.62 10.79
CA MET A 31 3.77 7.35 11.52
C MET A 31 3.25 8.59 12.27
N SER A 32 2.01 9.03 12.05
CA SER A 32 1.39 10.09 12.86
C SER A 32 1.00 9.63 14.27
N LEU A 33 0.99 8.31 14.52
CA LEU A 33 0.81 7.76 15.85
C LEU A 33 2.08 8.00 16.68
N ASP A 34 1.94 8.66 17.83
CA ASP A 34 3.07 9.03 18.73
C ASP A 34 4.00 7.86 19.10
N ALA A 35 3.51 6.63 19.08
CA ALA A 35 4.28 5.44 19.41
C ALA A 35 5.18 4.94 18.26
N VAL A 36 4.93 5.36 17.02
CA VAL A 36 5.52 4.79 15.80
C VAL A 36 6.68 5.66 15.32
N GLU A 37 7.89 5.11 15.34
CA GLU A 37 9.11 5.75 14.83
C GLU A 37 9.22 5.64 13.30
N SER A 38 8.83 4.49 12.74
CA SER A 38 8.77 4.31 11.29
C SER A 38 7.74 3.24 10.90
N ALA A 39 7.16 3.38 9.71
CA ALA A 39 6.20 2.44 9.16
C ALA A 39 6.55 2.06 7.71
N ARG A 40 6.27 0.81 7.35
CA ARG A 40 6.34 0.30 5.98
C ARG A 40 5.06 -0.45 5.65
N VAL A 41 4.44 -0.10 4.54
CA VAL A 41 3.17 -0.67 4.09
C VAL A 41 3.38 -1.35 2.74
N HIS A 42 2.85 -2.56 2.61
CA HIS A 42 2.81 -3.30 1.36
C HIS A 42 1.35 -3.60 1.01
N LEU A 43 0.89 -3.07 -0.11
CA LEU A 43 -0.48 -3.26 -0.59
C LEU A 43 -0.52 -4.35 -1.67
N ALA A 44 -1.31 -5.40 -1.47
CA ALA A 44 -1.66 -6.33 -2.52
C ALA A 44 -3.04 -5.92 -3.08
N LEU A 45 -3.00 -5.02 -4.07
CA LEU A 45 -4.17 -4.59 -4.83
C LEU A 45 -4.31 -5.49 -6.07
N ASN A 46 -5.50 -6.04 -6.29
CA ASN A 46 -5.81 -6.78 -7.52
C ASN A 46 -6.41 -5.83 -8.55
N GLU A 47 -6.10 -6.04 -9.82
CA GLU A 47 -6.73 -5.30 -10.91
C GLU A 47 -8.18 -5.78 -11.02
N GLU A 48 -9.15 -4.89 -10.77
CA GLU A 48 -10.58 -5.20 -10.88
C GLU A 48 -10.89 -5.63 -12.32
N SER A 49 -11.06 -6.93 -12.52
CA SER A 49 -11.52 -7.48 -13.79
C SER A 49 -13.03 -7.60 -13.76
N SER A 50 -13.73 -6.83 -14.60
CA SER A 50 -15.20 -6.88 -14.74
C SER A 50 -15.77 -8.23 -15.23
N PHE A 51 -14.94 -9.27 -15.33
CA PHE A 51 -15.29 -10.59 -15.87
C PHE A 51 -15.25 -11.73 -14.84
N VAL A 52 -14.95 -11.46 -13.55
CA VAL A 52 -14.90 -12.51 -12.52
C VAL A 52 -16.20 -12.53 -11.73
N VAL A 53 -17.04 -13.54 -11.99
CA VAL A 53 -18.17 -13.94 -11.15
C VAL A 53 -17.65 -15.03 -10.22
N SER A 54 -17.60 -14.72 -8.91
CA SER A 54 -17.22 -15.59 -7.79
C SER A 54 -15.71 -15.72 -7.53
N ASP A 55 -15.32 -15.41 -6.28
CA ASP A 55 -13.97 -15.37 -5.70
C ASP A 55 -13.05 -14.24 -6.17
N GLU A 56 -13.45 -12.99 -5.95
CA GLU A 56 -12.52 -11.85 -5.99
C GLU A 56 -11.38 -12.07 -4.97
N PRO A 57 -10.10 -12.04 -5.41
CA PRO A 57 -9.00 -12.02 -4.47
C PRO A 57 -9.05 -10.71 -3.68
N GLN A 58 -9.25 -10.82 -2.37
CA GLN A 58 -9.41 -9.65 -1.50
C GLN A 58 -8.15 -8.78 -1.52
N ASN A 59 -8.34 -7.47 -1.62
CA ASN A 59 -7.27 -6.52 -1.38
C ASN A 59 -6.74 -6.73 0.03
N SER A 60 -5.43 -6.85 0.18
CA SER A 60 -4.79 -7.06 1.47
C SER A 60 -3.61 -6.12 1.68
N ALA A 61 -3.26 -5.89 2.94
CA ALA A 61 -2.15 -5.04 3.33
C ALA A 61 -1.31 -5.72 4.41
N SER A 62 0.01 -5.58 4.30
CA SER A 62 0.93 -5.92 5.37
C SER A 62 1.61 -4.65 5.87
N VAL A 63 1.55 -4.43 7.18
CA VAL A 63 2.13 -3.27 7.83
C VAL A 63 3.22 -3.73 8.79
N VAL A 64 4.41 -3.15 8.64
CA VAL A 64 5.51 -3.33 9.58
C VAL A 64 5.80 -1.97 10.20
N VAL A 65 5.79 -1.92 11.53
CA VAL A 65 6.10 -0.71 12.30
C VAL A 65 7.30 -0.93 13.19
N ARG A 66 8.09 0.13 13.35
CA ARG A 66 9.09 0.25 14.40
C ARG A 66 8.56 1.25 15.42
N LEU A 67 8.55 0.87 16.68
CA LEU A 67 8.09 1.73 17.77
C LEU A 67 9.27 2.46 18.40
N HIS A 68 8.98 3.64 18.98
CA HIS A 68 9.93 4.32 19.84
C HIS A 68 10.32 3.45 21.05
N TYR A 69 11.52 3.68 21.58
CA TYR A 69 12.00 2.91 22.73
C TYR A 69 11.06 3.04 23.93
N GLY A 70 10.61 1.92 24.46
CA GLY A 70 9.66 1.86 25.58
C GLY A 70 8.20 2.12 25.21
N ALA A 71 7.90 2.47 23.96
CA ALA A 71 6.53 2.60 23.50
C ALA A 71 5.89 1.22 23.25
N LYS A 72 4.57 1.15 23.46
CA LYS A 72 3.75 -0.02 23.13
C LYS A 72 2.50 0.46 22.42
N LEU A 73 2.11 -0.25 21.37
CA LEU A 73 0.79 -0.08 20.79
C LEU A 73 -0.24 -0.77 21.67
N ASN A 74 -1.35 -0.08 21.93
CA ASN A 74 -2.54 -0.70 22.52
C ASN A 74 -3.46 -1.23 21.41
N MET A 75 -4.43 -2.08 21.77
CA MET A 75 -5.38 -2.62 20.78
C MET A 75 -6.22 -1.54 20.11
N ASP A 76 -6.52 -0.45 20.81
CA ASP A 76 -7.31 0.66 20.25
C ASP A 76 -6.57 1.32 19.07
N GLN A 77 -5.25 1.48 19.16
CA GLN A 77 -4.40 2.00 18.08
C GLN A 77 -4.23 1.02 16.92
N VAL A 78 -4.46 -0.27 17.13
CA VAL A 78 -4.36 -1.30 16.09
C VAL A 78 -5.70 -1.48 15.36
N ASN A 79 -6.82 -1.25 16.04
CA ASN A 79 -8.17 -1.43 15.51
C ASN A 79 -8.83 -0.12 15.02
N ALA A 80 -8.20 1.03 15.25
CA ALA A 80 -8.66 2.34 14.77
C ALA A 80 -8.52 2.48 13.24
#